data_AF-A0A7W5DBN1-F1
#
_entry.id   AF-A0A7W5DBN1-F1
#
_cell.length_a   1.000
_cell.length_b   1.000
_cell.length_c   1.000
_cell.angle_alpha   90.00
_cell.angle_beta   90.00
_cell.angle_gamma   90.00
#
_symmetry.space_group_name_H-M   'P 1'
#
loop_
_entity.id
_entity.type
_entity.pdbx_description
1 polymer ?
#
loop_
_entity_poly.entity_id
_entity_poly.type
_entity_poly.pdbx_seq_one_letter_code
_entity_poly.pdbx_strand_id
1 'polypeptide(L)'
;MSTRKPAGGPRQLFARSPAERVALARQQFFEEGVRPSGLVGEAVIQSWMRCTRIHADRQRVIAFDAVTPSRLHATMGRNRELLDAARQELVGMESSLAGTDCRVLLTDGQGVIVHVTEHPGTTEQPILRQTARIGVNIAESVVGTTAPGIVATTGQACTVDGAEHYFEYLRHMQCAAAPIRDVRGQLAGVLDLTVEARRFGFDAASMVALYATTIENRLMLAQSHDRLVLRFQASPALLGTPLEALAGIAPEGTVEWLNAAGARLIGGVPEAGPCDVEMLFGLDLAALLRLTRNEAAQPVRLASGLGVWLQARLQGHDGVDFSHAVGLTPAEPKTEAAESTPQQTIDAPQPASDRDGTLRGHSRKLIEDTLALHGGNISHAARQLHVSRGTLYRHLKGLRERDAD
;
A
#
# COMPACT_ATOMS: atom_id res chain seq x y z
N MET A 1 35.37 -47.62 -40.85
CA MET A 1 35.80 -46.22 -40.60
C MET A 1 34.71 -45.55 -39.78
N SER A 2 34.95 -45.39 -38.48
CA SER A 2 34.03 -44.78 -37.51
C SER A 2 34.38 -43.30 -37.38
N THR A 3 33.47 -42.41 -37.77
CA THR A 3 33.63 -40.96 -37.67
C THR A 3 33.23 -40.49 -36.28
N ARG A 4 34.23 -40.20 -35.45
CA ARG A 4 34.07 -39.56 -34.13
C ARG A 4 33.40 -38.18 -34.30
N LYS A 5 32.32 -37.95 -33.56
CA LYS A 5 31.78 -36.60 -33.25
C LYS A 5 32.91 -35.73 -32.68
N PRO A 6 33.05 -34.46 -33.11
CA PRO A 6 34.03 -33.57 -32.49
C PRO A 6 33.59 -33.25 -31.06
N ALA A 7 34.54 -33.36 -30.14
CA ALA A 7 34.37 -33.06 -28.72
C ALA A 7 33.98 -31.59 -28.52
N GLY A 8 33.06 -31.36 -27.58
CA GLY A 8 32.56 -30.03 -27.23
C GLY A 8 33.70 -29.08 -26.87
N GLY A 9 33.70 -27.92 -27.52
CA GLY A 9 34.58 -26.81 -27.19
C GLY A 9 34.36 -26.32 -25.74
N PRO A 10 35.31 -25.55 -25.19
CA PRO A 10 35.23 -25.09 -23.81
C PRO A 10 33.92 -24.32 -23.58
N ARG A 11 33.12 -24.77 -22.59
CA ARG A 11 31.93 -24.05 -22.10
C ARG A 11 32.36 -22.62 -21.78
N GLN A 12 31.84 -21.64 -22.52
CA GLN A 12 32.11 -20.24 -22.23
C GLN A 12 31.52 -19.93 -20.85
N LEU A 13 32.40 -19.69 -19.87
CA LEU A 13 32.03 -19.52 -18.45
C LEU A 13 31.38 -18.16 -18.16
N PHE A 14 31.39 -17.23 -19.12
CA PHE A 14 30.82 -15.89 -18.98
C PHE A 14 30.11 -15.50 -20.27
N ALA A 15 28.80 -15.26 -20.16
CA ALA A 15 28.01 -14.67 -21.24
C ALA A 15 28.39 -13.20 -21.44
N ARG A 16 28.56 -12.78 -22.69
CA ARG A 16 29.16 -11.49 -23.04
C ARG A 16 28.13 -10.35 -23.06
N SER A 17 26.83 -10.67 -23.06
CA SER A 17 25.75 -9.70 -22.99
C SER A 17 24.58 -10.18 -22.12
N PRO A 18 23.69 -9.27 -21.65
CA PRO A 18 22.45 -9.64 -20.98
C PRO A 18 21.56 -10.59 -21.80
N ALA A 19 21.44 -10.35 -23.11
CA ALA A 19 20.66 -11.20 -24.00
C ALA A 19 21.23 -12.63 -24.09
N GLU A 20 22.56 -12.76 -24.17
CA GLU A 20 23.23 -14.08 -24.15
C GLU A 20 23.05 -14.81 -22.81
N ARG A 21 23.10 -14.08 -21.68
CA ARG A 21 22.82 -14.67 -20.36
C ARG A 21 21.43 -15.26 -20.29
N VAL A 22 20.43 -14.49 -20.72
CA VAL A 22 19.03 -14.95 -20.71
C VAL A 22 18.83 -16.11 -21.69
N ALA A 23 19.45 -16.07 -22.87
CA ALA A 23 19.39 -17.18 -23.82
C ALA A 23 19.99 -18.48 -23.25
N LEU A 24 21.15 -18.39 -22.61
CA LEU A 24 21.75 -19.53 -21.91
C LEU A 24 20.86 -20.02 -20.75
N ALA A 25 20.26 -19.10 -19.99
CA ALA A 25 19.32 -19.45 -18.92
C ALA A 25 18.12 -20.22 -19.44
N ARG A 26 17.55 -19.79 -20.57
CA ARG A 26 16.43 -20.48 -21.23
C ARG A 26 16.83 -21.86 -21.72
N GLN A 27 18.00 -22.00 -22.35
CA GLN A 27 18.51 -23.29 -22.80
C GLN A 27 18.65 -24.26 -21.61
N GLN A 28 19.33 -23.83 -20.54
CA GLN A 28 19.49 -24.63 -19.33
C GLN A 28 18.15 -25.04 -18.73
N PHE A 29 17.23 -24.09 -18.56
CA PHE A 29 15.97 -24.36 -17.89
C PHE A 29 15.01 -25.20 -18.72
N PHE A 30 14.76 -24.83 -19.98
CA PHE A 30 13.71 -25.42 -20.79
C PHE A 30 14.16 -26.63 -21.62
N GLU A 31 15.44 -26.74 -21.96
CA GLU A 31 15.96 -27.83 -22.81
C GLU A 31 16.76 -28.84 -21.99
N GLU A 32 17.59 -28.36 -21.06
CA GLU A 32 18.47 -29.23 -20.26
C GLU A 32 17.84 -29.63 -18.92
N GLY A 33 16.74 -28.99 -18.50
CA GLY A 33 16.09 -29.24 -17.20
C GLY A 33 16.93 -28.80 -15.99
N VAL A 34 17.94 -27.95 -16.22
CA VAL A 34 18.87 -27.44 -15.22
C VAL A 34 18.42 -26.07 -14.75
N ARG A 35 18.41 -25.85 -13.43
CA ARG A 35 18.10 -24.55 -12.85
C ARG A 35 19.19 -23.51 -13.22
N PRO A 36 18.85 -22.39 -13.87
CA PRO A 36 19.83 -21.42 -14.38
C PRO A 36 20.22 -20.36 -13.33
N SER A 37 20.62 -20.80 -12.14
CA SER A 37 20.94 -19.93 -11.02
C SER A 37 22.06 -18.94 -11.37
N GLY A 38 21.86 -17.65 -11.09
CA GLY A 38 22.85 -16.59 -11.34
C GLY A 38 22.86 -16.04 -12.78
N LEU A 39 22.11 -16.64 -13.72
CA LEU A 39 21.99 -16.13 -15.09
C LEU A 39 20.86 -15.11 -15.25
N VAL A 40 19.77 -15.32 -14.52
CA VAL A 40 18.58 -14.44 -14.44
C VAL A 40 18.12 -14.33 -12.98
N GLY A 41 17.25 -13.36 -12.71
CA GLY A 41 16.71 -13.14 -11.37
C GLY A 41 15.94 -14.36 -10.83
N GLU A 42 16.06 -14.61 -9.52
CA GLU A 42 15.38 -15.74 -8.85
C GLU A 42 13.87 -15.71 -9.05
N ALA A 43 13.26 -14.52 -9.02
CA ALA A 43 11.82 -14.35 -9.26
C ALA A 43 11.39 -14.81 -10.67
N VAL A 44 12.25 -14.61 -11.68
CA VAL A 44 12.02 -15.08 -13.07
C VAL A 44 12.08 -16.60 -13.14
N ILE A 45 13.07 -17.22 -12.49
CA ILE A 45 13.19 -18.69 -12.45
C ILE A 45 11.96 -19.32 -11.80
N GLN A 46 11.53 -18.77 -10.65
CA GLN A 46 10.34 -19.26 -9.95
C GLN A 46 9.06 -19.06 -10.79
N SER A 47 8.98 -17.96 -11.52
CA SER A 47 7.90 -17.71 -12.48
C SER A 47 7.88 -18.73 -13.61
N TRP A 48 9.04 -19.01 -14.23
CA TRP A 48 9.14 -20.05 -15.25
C TRP A 48 8.70 -21.42 -14.71
N MET A 49 9.09 -21.78 -13.49
CA MET A 49 8.65 -23.03 -12.84
C MET A 49 7.14 -23.11 -12.61
N ARG A 50 6.46 -22.00 -12.32
CA ARG A 50 4.99 -21.97 -12.22
C ARG A 50 4.36 -22.06 -13.61
N CYS A 51 4.88 -21.32 -14.58
CA CYS A 51 4.37 -21.30 -15.94
C CYS A 51 4.48 -22.66 -16.64
N THR A 52 5.57 -23.40 -16.46
CA THR A 52 5.73 -24.76 -17.05
C THR A 52 4.72 -25.77 -16.54
N ARG A 53 4.17 -25.58 -15.34
CA ARG A 53 3.09 -26.44 -14.81
C ARG A 53 1.75 -26.19 -15.48
N ILE A 54 1.55 -25.00 -16.07
CA ILE A 54 0.27 -24.56 -16.65
C ILE A 54 0.31 -24.61 -18.19
N HIS A 55 1.47 -24.34 -18.78
CA HIS A 55 1.62 -24.12 -20.21
C HIS A 55 2.60 -25.10 -20.84
N ALA A 56 2.09 -25.96 -21.72
CA ALA A 56 2.92 -26.90 -22.47
C ALA A 56 3.63 -26.27 -23.69
N ASP A 57 2.98 -25.30 -24.36
CA ASP A 57 3.50 -24.67 -25.57
C ASP A 57 3.92 -23.20 -25.32
N ARG A 58 5.21 -22.92 -25.53
CA ARG A 58 5.83 -21.60 -25.38
C ARG A 58 5.72 -20.72 -26.62
N GLN A 59 5.40 -21.29 -27.78
CA GLN A 59 5.27 -20.59 -29.05
C GLN A 59 3.84 -20.12 -29.32
N ARG A 60 2.89 -20.47 -28.44
CA ARG A 60 1.49 -20.05 -28.59
C ARG A 60 1.37 -18.54 -28.70
N VAL A 61 0.47 -18.10 -29.57
CA VAL A 61 0.02 -16.70 -29.62
C VAL A 61 -0.96 -16.45 -28.47
N ILE A 62 -0.81 -15.31 -27.81
CA ILE A 62 -1.66 -14.91 -26.69
C ILE A 62 -2.79 -14.04 -27.24
N ALA A 63 -4.05 -14.38 -26.93
CA ALA A 63 -5.22 -13.67 -27.45
C ALA A 63 -5.52 -12.33 -26.74
N PHE A 64 -5.00 -12.14 -25.51
CA PHE A 64 -5.28 -10.98 -24.65
C PHE A 64 -6.78 -10.72 -24.51
N ASP A 65 -7.54 -11.76 -24.18
CA ASP A 65 -8.98 -11.66 -24.06
C ASP A 65 -9.37 -10.74 -22.89
N ALA A 66 -10.29 -9.82 -23.18
CA ALA A 66 -10.95 -9.06 -22.14
C ALA A 66 -11.89 -9.98 -21.35
N VAL A 67 -11.96 -9.75 -20.04
CA VAL A 67 -12.98 -10.39 -19.21
C VAL A 67 -14.38 -9.99 -19.67
N THR A 68 -15.37 -10.82 -19.36
CA THR A 68 -16.78 -10.54 -19.67
C THR A 68 -17.20 -9.16 -19.14
N PRO A 69 -18.14 -8.46 -19.79
CA PRO A 69 -18.61 -7.14 -19.34
C PRO A 69 -19.07 -7.10 -17.88
N SER A 70 -19.78 -8.13 -17.41
CA SER A 70 -20.23 -8.24 -16.01
C SER A 70 -19.05 -8.33 -15.03
N ARG A 71 -18.04 -9.14 -15.37
CA ARG A 71 -16.80 -9.24 -14.59
C ARG A 71 -16.02 -7.92 -14.60
N LEU A 72 -15.95 -7.24 -15.74
CA LEU A 72 -15.31 -5.93 -15.84
C LEU A 72 -16.00 -4.91 -14.94
N HIS A 73 -17.33 -4.81 -15.00
CA HIS A 73 -18.09 -3.89 -14.15
C HIS A 73 -17.86 -4.16 -12.66
N ALA A 74 -17.89 -5.43 -12.24
CA ALA A 74 -17.58 -5.81 -10.86
C ALA A 74 -16.13 -5.50 -10.47
N THR A 75 -15.16 -5.70 -11.36
CA THR A 75 -13.76 -5.33 -11.14
C THR A 75 -13.59 -3.82 -11.00
N MET A 76 -14.20 -3.01 -11.87
CA MET A 76 -14.14 -1.54 -11.76
C MET A 76 -14.78 -1.04 -10.47
N GLY A 77 -15.92 -1.62 -10.06
CA GLY A 77 -16.60 -1.28 -8.81
C GLY A 77 -15.75 -1.58 -7.57
N ARG A 78 -15.13 -2.77 -7.51
CA ARG A 78 -14.28 -3.18 -6.37
C ARG A 78 -12.99 -2.38 -6.25
N ASN A 79 -12.45 -1.88 -7.36
CA ASN A 79 -11.18 -1.14 -7.40
C ASN A 79 -11.36 0.37 -7.43
N ARG A 80 -12.55 0.89 -7.07
CA ARG A 80 -12.85 2.33 -7.16
C ARG A 80 -11.92 3.19 -6.32
N GLU A 81 -11.67 2.82 -5.06
CA GLU A 81 -10.75 3.55 -4.19
C GLU A 81 -9.31 3.54 -4.70
N LEU A 82 -8.85 2.41 -5.24
CA LEU A 82 -7.53 2.30 -5.88
C LEU A 82 -7.43 3.25 -7.09
N LEU A 83 -8.46 3.25 -7.97
CA LEU A 83 -8.51 4.13 -9.13
C LEU A 83 -8.56 5.62 -8.72
N ASP A 84 -9.31 5.95 -7.67
CA ASP A 84 -9.40 7.30 -7.12
C ASP A 84 -8.05 7.75 -6.53
N ALA A 85 -7.36 6.89 -5.77
CA ALA A 85 -6.02 7.15 -5.21
C ALA A 85 -4.94 7.30 -6.30
N ALA A 86 -5.06 6.51 -7.37
CA ALA A 86 -4.10 6.49 -8.48
C ALA A 86 -4.27 7.64 -9.48
N ARG A 87 -5.46 8.23 -9.58
CA ARG A 87 -5.84 9.16 -10.67
C ARG A 87 -4.79 10.25 -10.96
N GLN A 88 -4.39 11.01 -9.94
CA GLN A 88 -3.44 12.11 -10.13
C GLN A 88 -2.04 11.63 -10.50
N GLU A 89 -1.59 10.51 -9.91
CA GLU A 89 -0.27 9.93 -10.19
C GLU A 89 -0.19 9.39 -11.62
N LEU A 90 -1.25 8.72 -12.09
CA LEU A 90 -1.32 8.20 -13.44
C LEU A 90 -1.26 9.32 -14.49
N VAL A 91 -1.97 10.43 -14.26
CA VAL A 91 -1.88 11.63 -15.13
C VAL A 91 -0.47 12.25 -15.11
N GLY A 92 0.17 12.29 -13.93
CA GLY A 92 1.54 12.78 -13.78
C GLY A 92 2.58 11.90 -14.49
N MET A 93 2.45 10.59 -14.36
CA MET A 93 3.27 9.62 -15.10
C MET A 93 3.08 9.76 -16.60
N GLU A 94 1.82 9.85 -17.04
CA GLU A 94 1.47 10.03 -18.44
C GLU A 94 2.16 11.27 -19.03
N SER A 95 2.09 12.40 -18.32
CA SER A 95 2.75 13.64 -18.72
C SER A 95 4.28 13.53 -18.75
N SER A 96 4.86 12.81 -17.78
CA SER A 96 6.32 12.63 -17.67
C SER A 96 6.88 11.68 -18.74
N LEU A 97 6.04 10.76 -19.23
CA LEU A 97 6.37 9.79 -20.27
C LEU A 97 5.98 10.25 -21.67
N ALA A 98 5.44 11.48 -21.79
CA ALA A 98 5.09 12.06 -23.07
C ALA A 98 6.29 12.11 -24.02
N GLY A 99 6.06 11.69 -25.27
CA GLY A 99 7.11 11.55 -26.27
C GLY A 99 7.96 10.28 -26.15
N THR A 100 7.69 9.41 -25.16
CA THR A 100 8.26 8.06 -25.10
C THR A 100 7.28 7.04 -25.67
N ASP A 101 7.80 5.85 -25.99
CA ASP A 101 7.00 4.70 -26.46
C ASP A 101 6.43 3.86 -25.30
N CYS A 102 6.51 4.35 -24.06
CA CYS A 102 6.05 3.60 -22.90
C CYS A 102 4.51 3.62 -22.74
N ARG A 103 3.98 2.61 -22.05
CA ARG A 103 2.60 2.54 -21.58
C ARG A 103 2.59 2.28 -20.08
N VAL A 104 1.73 2.99 -19.37
CA VAL A 104 1.46 2.72 -17.96
C VAL A 104 0.17 1.90 -17.88
N LEU A 105 0.26 0.77 -17.20
CA LEU A 105 -0.85 -0.13 -16.93
C LEU A 105 -1.05 -0.21 -15.42
N LEU A 106 -2.30 -0.17 -14.97
CA LEU A 106 -2.64 -0.53 -13.59
C LEU A 106 -3.54 -1.76 -13.65
N THR A 107 -3.20 -2.77 -12.85
CA THR A 107 -4.02 -3.98 -12.70
C THR A 107 -4.63 -4.07 -11.30
N ASP A 108 -5.76 -4.76 -11.18
CA ASP A 108 -6.25 -5.22 -9.89
C ASP A 108 -5.36 -6.37 -9.34
N GLY A 109 -5.56 -6.74 -8.08
CA GLY A 109 -4.83 -7.84 -7.44
C GLY A 109 -5.04 -9.23 -8.09
N GLN A 110 -5.86 -9.36 -9.14
CA GLN A 110 -6.08 -10.58 -9.90
C GLN A 110 -5.49 -10.53 -11.32
N GLY A 111 -4.79 -9.44 -11.66
CA GLY A 111 -4.14 -9.26 -12.97
C GLY A 111 -5.06 -8.73 -14.06
N VAL A 112 -6.27 -8.25 -13.74
CA VAL A 112 -7.13 -7.58 -14.72
C VAL A 112 -6.74 -6.12 -14.82
N ILE A 113 -6.48 -5.63 -16.04
CA ILE A 113 -6.15 -4.23 -16.29
C ILE A 113 -7.36 -3.35 -15.96
N VAL A 114 -7.19 -2.37 -15.07
CA VAL A 114 -8.22 -1.41 -14.64
C VAL A 114 -7.95 0.00 -15.13
N HIS A 115 -6.72 0.31 -15.55
CA HIS A 115 -6.37 1.58 -16.19
C HIS A 115 -5.22 1.40 -17.18
N VAL A 116 -5.24 2.22 -18.24
CA VAL A 116 -4.21 2.31 -19.28
C VAL A 116 -4.05 3.79 -19.64
N THR A 117 -2.82 4.28 -19.75
CA THR A 117 -2.59 5.66 -20.22
C THR A 117 -2.74 5.77 -21.74
N GLU A 118 -3.33 6.88 -22.19
CA GLU A 118 -3.66 7.14 -23.58
C GLU A 118 -2.52 7.88 -24.28
N HIS A 119 -1.40 7.17 -24.47
CA HIS A 119 -0.34 7.68 -25.34
C HIS A 119 -0.38 6.95 -26.67
N PRO A 120 -0.51 7.61 -27.82
CA PRO A 120 -0.09 7.00 -29.07
C PRO A 120 1.44 7.03 -29.08
N GLY A 121 2.06 5.85 -28.94
CA GLY A 121 3.50 5.71 -29.15
C GLY A 121 3.90 6.26 -30.53
N THR A 122 5.16 6.66 -30.66
CA THR A 122 5.73 7.16 -31.92
C THR A 122 5.97 6.03 -32.93
N THR A 123 6.01 4.79 -32.44
CA THR A 123 6.28 3.58 -33.21
C THR A 123 5.07 2.64 -33.25
N GLU A 124 5.09 1.67 -34.18
CA GLU A 124 4.10 0.59 -34.18
C GLU A 124 4.31 -0.33 -32.98
N GLN A 125 3.22 -0.58 -32.25
CA GLN A 125 3.23 -1.38 -31.02
C GLN A 125 2.09 -2.40 -31.08
N PRO A 126 2.18 -3.42 -31.95
CA PRO A 126 1.10 -4.38 -32.18
C PRO A 126 0.73 -5.18 -30.93
N ILE A 127 1.70 -5.58 -30.11
CA ILE A 127 1.42 -6.34 -28.87
C ILE A 127 0.72 -5.42 -27.87
N LEU A 128 1.24 -4.21 -27.62
CA LEU A 128 0.62 -3.26 -26.70
C LEU A 128 -0.78 -2.84 -27.14
N ARG A 129 -1.04 -2.67 -28.43
CA ARG A 129 -2.40 -2.39 -28.93
C ARG A 129 -3.40 -3.49 -28.55
N GLN A 130 -2.95 -4.74 -28.44
CA GLN A 130 -3.80 -5.86 -28.03
C GLN A 130 -3.88 -6.00 -26.51
N THR A 131 -2.77 -5.85 -25.79
CA THR A 131 -2.74 -6.07 -24.33
C THR A 131 -3.16 -4.85 -23.51
N ALA A 132 -2.84 -3.63 -23.92
CA ALA A 132 -3.08 -2.41 -23.16
C ALA A 132 -4.53 -1.93 -23.33
N ARG A 133 -5.48 -2.74 -22.86
CA ARG A 133 -6.91 -2.45 -22.86
C ARG A 133 -7.50 -2.77 -21.50
N ILE A 134 -8.37 -1.90 -21.02
CA ILE A 134 -9.12 -2.12 -19.78
C ILE A 134 -9.91 -3.43 -19.91
N GLY A 135 -9.81 -4.27 -18.88
CA GLY A 135 -10.46 -5.58 -18.80
C GLY A 135 -9.64 -6.76 -19.33
N VAL A 136 -8.51 -6.53 -20.01
CA VAL A 136 -7.61 -7.62 -20.40
C VAL A 136 -7.00 -8.25 -19.14
N ASN A 137 -6.99 -9.59 -19.09
CA ASN A 137 -6.37 -10.33 -18.01
C ASN A 137 -4.92 -10.67 -18.34
N ILE A 138 -3.98 -10.08 -17.60
CA ILE A 138 -2.54 -10.30 -17.72
C ILE A 138 -1.95 -11.04 -16.51
N ALA A 139 -2.77 -11.83 -15.80
CA ALA A 139 -2.29 -12.72 -14.77
C ALA A 139 -1.21 -13.69 -15.30
N GLU A 140 -0.27 -14.07 -14.45
CA GLU A 140 0.84 -14.97 -14.79
C GLU A 140 0.34 -16.31 -15.39
N SER A 141 -0.79 -16.83 -14.90
CA SER A 141 -1.42 -18.05 -15.41
C SER A 141 -2.04 -17.90 -16.82
N VAL A 142 -2.15 -16.68 -17.34
CA VAL A 142 -2.73 -16.37 -18.66
C VAL A 142 -1.65 -15.96 -19.65
N VAL A 143 -0.79 -15.00 -19.27
CA VAL A 143 0.23 -14.43 -20.16
C VAL A 143 1.64 -14.89 -19.85
N GLY A 144 1.79 -15.83 -18.91
CA GLY A 144 3.08 -16.36 -18.50
C GLY A 144 3.88 -15.32 -17.70
N THR A 145 5.20 -15.52 -17.67
CA THR A 145 6.13 -14.62 -16.98
C THR A 145 6.10 -13.22 -17.58
N THR A 146 5.60 -12.28 -16.80
CA THR A 146 5.61 -10.83 -17.02
C THR A 146 5.98 -10.16 -15.71
N ALA A 147 6.46 -8.91 -15.75
CA ALA A 147 6.71 -8.15 -14.53
C ALA A 147 5.46 -8.04 -13.64
N PRO A 148 4.26 -7.64 -14.15
CA PRO A 148 3.07 -7.58 -13.33
C PRO A 148 2.66 -8.94 -12.76
N GLY A 149 2.82 -10.04 -13.50
CA GLY A 149 2.53 -11.39 -13.02
C GLY A 149 3.45 -11.85 -11.88
N ILE A 150 4.75 -11.56 -11.98
CA ILE A 150 5.71 -11.83 -10.91
C ILE A 150 5.37 -11.01 -9.67
N VAL A 151 5.19 -9.69 -9.83
CA VAL A 151 4.89 -8.78 -8.71
C VAL A 151 3.61 -9.20 -8.01
N ALA A 152 2.58 -9.61 -8.76
CA ALA A 152 1.33 -10.06 -8.17
C ALA A 152 1.50 -11.29 -7.27
N THR A 153 2.48 -12.14 -7.58
CA THR A 153 2.76 -13.37 -6.82
C THR A 153 3.74 -13.14 -5.66
N THR A 154 4.77 -12.32 -5.89
CA THR A 154 5.85 -12.11 -4.90
C THR A 154 5.57 -10.96 -3.94
N GLY A 155 4.70 -10.03 -4.34
CA GLY A 155 4.53 -8.75 -3.66
C GLY A 155 5.81 -7.92 -3.66
N GLN A 156 6.74 -8.13 -4.58
CA GLN A 156 8.01 -7.40 -4.68
C GLN A 156 8.15 -6.81 -6.08
N ALA A 157 8.60 -5.55 -6.17
CA ALA A 157 8.85 -4.89 -7.44
C ALA A 157 9.86 -5.68 -8.28
N CYS A 158 9.66 -5.73 -9.60
CA CYS A 158 10.55 -6.46 -10.49
C CYS A 158 10.56 -5.90 -11.91
N THR A 159 11.58 -6.29 -12.67
CA THR A 159 11.69 -6.04 -14.10
C THR A 159 11.76 -7.35 -14.86
N VAL A 160 11.17 -7.39 -16.05
CA VAL A 160 11.27 -8.53 -16.97
C VAL A 160 11.64 -7.98 -18.35
N ASP A 161 12.77 -8.42 -18.89
CA ASP A 161 13.34 -7.95 -20.15
C ASP A 161 13.39 -9.05 -21.21
N GLY A 162 12.73 -8.79 -22.34
CA GLY A 162 12.83 -9.57 -23.56
C GLY A 162 12.59 -11.06 -23.33
N ALA A 163 13.62 -11.88 -23.54
CA ALA A 163 13.53 -13.33 -23.44
C ALA A 163 13.35 -13.86 -22.00
N GLU A 164 13.33 -12.98 -20.98
CA GLU A 164 12.87 -13.35 -19.64
C GLU A 164 11.37 -13.66 -19.60
N HIS A 165 10.60 -13.10 -20.54
CA HIS A 165 9.21 -13.47 -20.72
C HIS A 165 9.06 -14.95 -21.09
N TYR A 166 8.01 -15.59 -20.57
CA TYR A 166 7.81 -17.03 -20.77
C TYR A 166 7.52 -17.35 -22.24
N PHE A 167 6.51 -16.69 -22.80
CA PHE A 167 6.10 -16.86 -24.18
C PHE A 167 7.00 -16.10 -25.13
N GLU A 168 7.37 -16.75 -26.23
CA GLU A 168 8.22 -16.14 -27.27
C GLU A 168 7.55 -14.92 -27.91
N TYR A 169 6.21 -14.91 -27.95
CA TYR A 169 5.42 -13.78 -28.43
C TYR A 169 5.70 -12.46 -27.69
N LEU A 170 6.06 -12.53 -26.40
CA LEU A 170 6.34 -11.35 -25.56
C LEU A 170 7.83 -10.96 -25.53
N ARG A 171 8.70 -11.62 -26.30
CA ARG A 171 10.16 -11.41 -26.23
C ARG A 171 10.63 -10.01 -26.62
N HIS A 172 9.76 -9.19 -27.21
CA HIS A 172 10.04 -7.82 -27.62
C HIS A 172 9.61 -6.80 -26.56
N MET A 173 9.06 -7.27 -25.45
CA MET A 173 8.59 -6.44 -24.34
C MET A 173 9.69 -6.23 -23.32
N GLN A 174 9.69 -5.05 -22.72
CA GLN A 174 10.38 -4.78 -21.46
C GLN A 174 9.36 -4.19 -20.49
N CYS A 175 9.26 -4.79 -19.30
CA CYS A 175 8.28 -4.42 -18.29
C CYS A 175 9.00 -4.12 -16.96
N ALA A 176 8.52 -3.12 -16.24
CA ALA A 176 8.92 -2.79 -14.88
C ALA A 176 7.67 -2.56 -14.04
N ALA A 177 7.51 -3.31 -12.95
CA ALA A 177 6.29 -3.28 -12.17
C ALA A 177 6.57 -3.20 -10.67
N ALA A 178 5.62 -2.59 -9.93
CA ALA A 178 5.66 -2.46 -8.48
C ALA A 178 4.29 -2.69 -7.85
N PRO A 179 4.23 -3.32 -6.65
CA PRO A 179 2.99 -3.65 -5.98
C PRO A 179 2.37 -2.40 -5.33
N ILE A 180 1.05 -2.41 -5.20
CA ILE A 180 0.29 -1.46 -4.38
C ILE A 180 -0.51 -2.28 -3.38
N ARG A 181 -0.30 -2.04 -2.09
CA ARG A 181 -1.00 -2.73 -1.00
C ARG A 181 -2.11 -1.89 -0.39
N ASP A 182 -3.09 -2.57 0.19
CA ASP A 182 -4.15 -1.95 0.99
C ASP A 182 -3.79 -1.92 2.49
N VAL A 183 -4.68 -1.35 3.30
CA VAL A 183 -4.52 -1.30 4.78
C VAL A 183 -4.52 -2.68 5.44
N ARG A 184 -4.90 -3.75 4.75
CA ARG A 184 -4.86 -5.14 5.26
C ARG A 184 -3.54 -5.82 4.90
N GLY A 185 -2.62 -5.11 4.25
CA GLY A 185 -1.38 -5.66 3.70
C GLY A 185 -1.59 -6.54 2.46
N GLN A 186 -2.81 -6.59 1.92
CA GLN A 186 -3.13 -7.37 0.73
C GLN A 186 -2.77 -6.60 -0.54
N LEU A 187 -2.48 -7.32 -1.61
CA LEU A 187 -2.21 -6.70 -2.91
C LEU A 187 -3.51 -6.10 -3.48
N ALA A 188 -3.60 -4.78 -3.49
CA ALA A 188 -4.69 -4.05 -4.12
C ALA A 188 -4.56 -4.05 -5.64
N GLY A 189 -3.33 -3.90 -6.14
CA GLY A 189 -3.04 -3.86 -7.56
C GLY A 189 -1.55 -3.85 -7.87
N VAL A 190 -1.25 -3.87 -9.16
CA VAL A 190 0.13 -3.75 -9.66
C VAL A 190 0.20 -2.63 -10.67
N LEU A 191 1.09 -1.67 -10.43
CA LEU A 191 1.46 -0.64 -11.38
C LEU A 191 2.59 -1.18 -12.26
N ASP A 192 2.41 -1.08 -13.57
CA ASP A 192 3.34 -1.59 -14.56
C ASP A 192 3.65 -0.51 -15.60
N LEU A 193 4.92 -0.42 -15.94
CA LEU A 193 5.43 0.42 -17.00
C LEU A 193 6.04 -0.52 -18.05
N THR A 194 5.53 -0.45 -19.27
CA THR A 194 5.89 -1.39 -20.32
C THR A 194 6.21 -0.68 -21.64
N VAL A 195 7.19 -1.20 -22.37
CA VAL A 195 7.57 -0.75 -23.71
C VAL A 195 7.72 -1.95 -24.65
N GLU A 196 7.39 -1.75 -25.93
CA GLU A 196 7.52 -2.74 -26.99
C GLU A 196 8.64 -2.34 -27.97
N ALA A 197 9.43 -3.32 -28.42
CA ALA A 197 10.50 -3.19 -29.41
C ALA A 197 11.67 -2.25 -29.07
N ARG A 198 11.60 -1.51 -27.96
CA ARG A 198 12.64 -0.63 -27.43
C ARG A 198 12.98 -0.99 -25.99
N ARG A 199 14.04 -0.38 -25.48
CA ARG A 199 14.42 -0.42 -24.06
C ARG A 199 14.10 0.92 -23.40
N PHE A 200 13.91 0.91 -22.08
CA PHE A 200 13.79 2.15 -21.30
C PHE A 200 15.05 3.01 -21.46
N GLY A 201 14.87 4.30 -21.72
CA GLY A 201 15.94 5.30 -21.74
C GLY A 201 16.25 5.93 -20.38
N PHE A 202 15.64 5.40 -19.31
CA PHE A 202 15.69 5.90 -17.94
C PHE A 202 15.50 4.73 -16.96
N ASP A 203 15.64 4.99 -15.66
CA ASP A 203 15.40 3.99 -14.62
C ASP A 203 13.90 3.77 -14.36
N ALA A 204 13.30 2.93 -15.21
CA ALA A 204 11.88 2.58 -15.13
C ALA A 204 11.50 1.87 -13.82
N ALA A 205 12.41 1.07 -13.25
CA ALA A 205 12.15 0.35 -12.01
C ALA A 205 12.01 1.32 -10.82
N SER A 206 12.92 2.29 -10.72
CA SER A 206 12.84 3.34 -9.69
C SER A 206 11.61 4.23 -9.88
N MET A 207 11.28 4.59 -11.13
CA MET A 207 10.10 5.40 -11.43
C MET A 207 8.80 4.68 -11.02
N VAL A 208 8.59 3.44 -11.48
CA VAL A 208 7.36 2.69 -11.16
C VAL A 208 7.25 2.42 -9.65
N ALA A 209 8.37 2.12 -8.97
CA ALA A 209 8.37 1.93 -7.52
C ALA A 209 7.99 3.20 -6.76
N LEU A 210 8.49 4.36 -7.18
CA LEU A 210 8.16 5.66 -6.58
C LEU A 210 6.67 5.95 -6.70
N TYR A 211 6.12 5.86 -7.92
CA TYR A 211 4.71 6.11 -8.16
C TYR A 211 3.80 5.10 -7.48
N ALA A 212 4.14 3.81 -7.51
CA ALA A 212 3.39 2.78 -6.78
C ALA A 212 3.38 3.06 -5.27
N THR A 213 4.48 3.52 -4.69
CA THR A 213 4.55 3.92 -3.27
C THR A 213 3.65 5.13 -2.98
N THR A 214 3.62 6.13 -3.87
CA THR A 214 2.71 7.28 -3.72
C THR A 214 1.25 6.85 -3.76
N ILE A 215 0.89 5.97 -4.69
CA ILE A 215 -0.47 5.44 -4.83
C ILE A 215 -0.84 4.58 -3.62
N GLU A 216 0.07 3.70 -3.16
CA GLU A 216 -0.09 2.89 -1.95
C GLU A 216 -0.35 3.77 -0.73
N ASN A 217 0.47 4.77 -0.48
CA ASN A 217 0.27 5.71 0.63
C ASN A 217 -1.10 6.40 0.56
N ARG A 218 -1.52 6.87 -0.63
CA ARG A 218 -2.84 7.51 -0.79
C ARG A 218 -3.99 6.54 -0.58
N LEU A 219 -3.87 5.31 -1.08
CA LEU A 219 -4.88 4.27 -0.89
C LEU A 219 -5.02 3.93 0.60
N MET A 220 -3.90 3.71 1.29
CA MET A 220 -3.90 3.40 2.71
C MET A 220 -4.53 4.52 3.54
N LEU A 221 -4.18 5.78 3.24
CA LEU A 221 -4.82 6.93 3.86
C LEU A 221 -6.32 6.96 3.56
N ALA A 222 -6.74 6.78 2.30
CA ALA A 222 -8.15 6.78 1.94
C ALA A 222 -8.97 5.71 2.69
N GLN A 223 -8.36 4.56 2.99
CA GLN A 223 -8.98 3.42 3.66
C GLN A 223 -8.93 3.48 5.20
N SER A 224 -8.27 4.48 5.77
CA SER A 224 -8.04 4.59 7.22
C SER A 224 -9.16 5.31 7.96
N HIS A 225 -10.41 4.99 7.59
CA HIS A 225 -11.60 5.57 8.23
C HIS A 225 -11.65 5.24 9.72
N ASP A 226 -11.88 6.25 10.56
CA ASP A 226 -11.96 6.11 12.01
C ASP A 226 -10.68 5.51 12.62
N ARG A 227 -9.53 5.85 12.05
CA ARG A 227 -8.20 5.49 12.54
C ARG A 227 -7.36 6.72 12.85
N LEU A 228 -6.48 6.57 13.83
CA LEU A 228 -5.43 7.54 14.08
C LEU A 228 -4.27 7.21 13.13
N VAL A 229 -3.97 8.12 12.20
CA VAL A 229 -2.86 7.98 11.27
C VAL A 229 -1.64 8.68 11.81
N LEU A 230 -0.54 7.94 11.94
CA LEU A 230 0.77 8.47 12.27
C LEU A 230 1.58 8.64 10.99
N ARG A 231 2.17 9.82 10.81
CA ARG A 231 3.12 10.14 9.75
C ARG A 231 4.45 10.43 10.40
N PHE A 232 5.49 9.70 10.03
CA PHE A 232 6.77 9.84 10.70
C PHE A 232 7.95 9.63 9.76
N GLN A 233 9.09 10.25 10.09
CA GLN A 233 10.33 10.06 9.36
C GLN A 233 11.53 10.60 10.15
N ALA A 234 12.75 10.17 9.86
CA ALA A 234 13.98 10.65 10.50
C ALA A 234 14.23 12.17 10.27
N SER A 235 13.64 12.75 9.22
CA SER A 235 13.73 14.18 8.91
C SER A 235 12.34 14.74 8.57
N PRO A 236 11.97 15.94 9.06
CA PRO A 236 10.67 16.53 8.78
C PRO A 236 10.51 16.90 7.30
N ALA A 237 11.61 17.11 6.57
CA ALA A 237 11.61 17.41 5.15
C ALA A 237 11.13 16.24 4.27
N LEU A 238 11.08 15.02 4.82
CA LEU A 238 10.62 13.83 4.12
C LEU A 238 9.15 13.49 4.39
N LEU A 239 8.49 14.18 5.32
CA LEU A 239 7.04 14.03 5.54
C LEU A 239 6.27 14.59 4.33
N GLY A 240 5.24 13.87 3.88
CA GLY A 240 4.52 14.22 2.65
C GLY A 240 5.25 13.87 1.35
N THR A 241 6.40 13.21 1.43
CA THR A 241 7.06 12.60 0.27
C THR A 241 6.68 11.12 0.20
N PRO A 242 6.90 10.42 -0.93
CA PRO A 242 6.67 8.98 -1.01
C PRO A 242 7.49 8.15 -0.01
N LEU A 243 8.58 8.73 0.53
CA LEU A 243 9.42 8.10 1.54
C LEU A 243 8.86 8.23 2.96
N GLU A 244 7.74 8.93 3.19
CA GLU A 244 7.16 9.05 4.51
C GLU A 244 6.72 7.69 5.07
N ALA A 245 6.96 7.47 6.36
CA ALA A 245 6.39 6.32 7.05
C ALA A 245 4.98 6.64 7.53
N LEU A 246 4.09 5.67 7.36
CA LEU A 246 2.70 5.76 7.75
C LEU A 246 2.33 4.57 8.64
N ALA A 247 1.52 4.82 9.67
CA ALA A 247 0.90 3.80 10.49
C ALA A 247 -0.57 4.12 10.75
N GLY A 248 -1.43 3.11 10.73
CA GLY A 248 -2.82 3.23 11.18
C GLY A 248 -3.00 2.57 12.53
N ILE A 249 -3.54 3.33 13.47
CA ILE A 249 -3.77 2.89 14.84
C ILE A 249 -5.28 2.77 15.07
N ALA A 250 -5.68 1.60 15.57
CA ALA A 250 -7.04 1.31 15.99
C ALA A 250 -7.45 2.17 17.21
N PRO A 251 -8.76 2.38 17.43
CA PRO A 251 -9.30 3.03 18.63
C PRO A 251 -8.76 2.52 19.97
N GLU A 252 -8.42 1.25 20.05
CA GLU A 252 -7.91 0.54 21.22
C GLU A 252 -6.39 0.67 21.40
N GLY A 253 -5.68 1.30 20.46
CA GLY A 253 -4.23 1.52 20.53
C GLY A 253 -3.39 0.44 19.83
N THR A 254 -4.02 -0.51 19.15
CA THR A 254 -3.31 -1.50 18.33
C THR A 254 -2.89 -0.91 16.98
N VAL A 255 -1.66 -1.19 16.53
CA VAL A 255 -1.18 -0.86 15.19
C VAL A 255 -1.77 -1.86 14.20
N GLU A 256 -2.70 -1.40 13.35
CA GLU A 256 -3.36 -2.26 12.36
C GLU A 256 -2.52 -2.43 11.10
N TRP A 257 -1.84 -1.36 10.68
CA TRP A 257 -1.04 -1.38 9.45
C TRP A 257 0.13 -0.42 9.51
N LEU A 258 1.16 -0.76 8.73
CA LEU A 258 2.32 0.08 8.44
C LEU A 258 2.59 0.03 6.94
N ASN A 259 2.91 1.17 6.33
CA ASN A 259 3.47 1.13 4.98
C ASN A 259 4.91 0.58 5.00
N ALA A 260 5.49 0.30 3.82
CA ALA A 260 6.82 -0.28 3.73
C ALA A 260 7.91 0.59 4.41
N ALA A 261 7.78 1.92 4.37
CA ALA A 261 8.70 2.83 5.05
C ALA A 261 8.57 2.75 6.58
N GLY A 262 7.34 2.67 7.10
CA GLY A 262 7.08 2.49 8.53
C GLY A 262 7.63 1.18 9.06
N ALA A 263 7.39 0.07 8.36
CA ALA A 263 7.96 -1.21 8.73
C ALA A 263 9.51 -1.16 8.84
N ARG A 264 10.19 -0.45 7.91
CA ARG A 264 11.65 -0.29 7.94
C ARG A 264 12.14 0.58 9.10
N LEU A 265 11.48 1.68 9.41
CA LEU A 265 11.89 2.58 10.49
C LEU A 265 11.63 1.98 11.88
N ILE A 266 10.53 1.25 12.02
CA ILE A 266 10.17 0.56 13.27
C ILE A 266 11.11 -0.62 13.51
N GLY A 267 11.64 -1.23 12.45
CA GLY A 267 12.55 -2.38 12.54
C GLY A 267 11.83 -3.73 12.47
N GLY A 268 10.62 -3.76 11.88
CA GLY A 268 9.75 -4.93 11.79
C GLY A 268 8.62 -4.93 12.82
N VAL A 269 7.54 -5.64 12.50
CA VAL A 269 6.41 -5.91 13.41
C VAL A 269 6.56 -7.36 13.89
N PRO A 270 6.23 -7.68 15.15
CA PRO A 270 6.17 -9.08 15.60
C PRO A 270 5.34 -9.95 14.66
N GLU A 271 5.82 -11.17 14.34
CA GLU A 271 5.15 -12.10 13.41
C GLU A 271 3.82 -12.64 13.96
N ALA A 272 3.56 -12.48 15.27
CA ALA A 272 2.37 -13.01 15.92
C ALA A 272 1.80 -12.03 16.96
N GLY A 273 0.48 -11.83 16.89
CA GLY A 273 -0.31 -11.07 17.86
C GLY A 273 -0.57 -9.61 17.48
N PRO A 274 -1.59 -8.98 18.07
CA PRO A 274 -1.80 -7.53 17.95
C PRO A 274 -0.58 -6.79 18.50
N CYS A 275 -0.11 -5.78 17.77
CA CYS A 275 1.02 -4.99 18.19
C CYS A 275 0.55 -3.66 18.76
N ASP A 276 0.74 -3.45 20.05
CA ASP A 276 0.34 -2.20 20.69
C ASP A 276 1.26 -1.05 20.28
N VAL A 277 0.67 0.13 20.15
CA VAL A 277 1.39 1.32 19.71
C VAL A 277 2.52 1.69 20.66
N GLU A 278 2.39 1.42 21.96
CA GLU A 278 3.44 1.63 22.95
C GLU A 278 4.67 0.77 22.68
N MET A 279 4.49 -0.49 22.24
CA MET A 279 5.58 -1.41 21.92
C MET A 279 6.42 -0.93 20.74
N LEU A 280 5.81 -0.25 19.76
CA LEU A 280 6.52 0.20 18.55
C LEU A 280 7.00 1.65 18.65
N PHE A 281 6.16 2.53 19.18
CA PHE A 281 6.39 3.98 19.20
C PHE A 281 6.91 4.48 20.54
N GLY A 282 6.90 3.67 21.60
CA GLY A 282 7.31 4.10 22.95
C GLY A 282 6.38 5.15 23.56
N LEU A 283 5.15 5.28 23.01
CA LEU A 283 4.13 6.24 23.42
C LEU A 283 2.80 5.52 23.60
N ASP A 284 2.08 5.85 24.67
CA ASP A 284 0.71 5.40 24.86
C ASP A 284 -0.25 6.10 23.87
N LEU A 285 -1.45 5.54 23.71
CA LEU A 285 -2.48 6.11 22.83
C LEU A 285 -2.84 7.55 23.24
N ALA A 286 -2.89 7.83 24.54
CA ALA A 286 -3.22 9.17 25.05
C ALA A 286 -2.18 10.23 24.62
N ALA A 287 -0.89 9.88 24.60
CA ALA A 287 0.20 10.74 24.13
C ALA A 287 0.07 11.02 22.64
N LEU A 288 -0.26 10.00 21.84
CA LEU A 288 -0.46 10.18 20.41
C LEU A 288 -1.69 11.04 20.09
N LEU A 289 -2.77 10.88 20.86
CA LEU A 289 -3.95 11.75 20.75
C LEU A 289 -3.64 13.20 21.16
N ARG A 290 -2.70 13.44 22.10
CA ARG A 290 -2.24 14.82 22.38
C ARG A 290 -1.49 15.43 21.18
N LEU A 291 -0.79 14.62 20.39
CA LEU A 291 -0.06 15.08 19.21
C LEU A 291 -0.98 15.53 18.07
N THR A 292 -2.22 15.05 18.00
CA THR A 292 -3.18 15.50 16.96
C THR A 292 -3.54 16.98 17.09
N ARG A 293 -3.29 17.60 18.26
CA ARG A 293 -3.53 19.03 18.49
C ARG A 293 -2.49 19.93 17.83
N ASN A 294 -1.36 19.36 17.41
CA ASN A 294 -0.25 20.09 16.80
C ASN A 294 -0.17 19.76 15.31
N GLU A 295 -0.24 20.79 14.47
CA GLU A 295 -0.02 20.61 13.04
C GLU A 295 1.46 20.30 12.73
N ALA A 296 2.40 20.81 13.52
CA ALA A 296 3.82 20.58 13.32
C ALA A 296 4.25 19.20 13.83
N ALA A 297 5.09 18.51 13.06
CA ALA A 297 5.71 17.27 13.49
C ALA A 297 6.58 17.49 14.73
N GLN A 298 6.51 16.56 15.68
CA GLN A 298 7.23 16.61 16.95
C GLN A 298 8.35 15.56 16.96
N PRO A 299 9.52 15.84 17.55
CA PRO A 299 10.55 14.83 17.73
C PRO A 299 10.09 13.79 18.78
N VAL A 300 10.11 12.53 18.39
CA VAL A 300 9.75 11.36 19.21
C VAL A 300 10.86 10.33 19.10
N ARG A 301 11.09 9.56 20.17
CA ARG A 301 11.98 8.40 20.14
C ARG A 301 11.12 7.15 20.08
N LEU A 302 11.26 6.37 19.02
CA LEU A 302 10.61 5.07 18.88
C LEU A 302 11.10 4.10 19.96
N ALA A 303 10.38 3.00 20.18
CA ALA A 303 10.79 1.96 21.14
C ALA A 303 12.16 1.34 20.79
N SER A 304 12.52 1.32 19.51
CA SER A 304 13.85 0.90 19.02
C SER A 304 14.98 1.86 19.41
N GLY A 305 14.67 3.03 19.98
CA GLY A 305 15.62 4.08 20.30
C GLY A 305 15.88 5.06 19.14
N LEU A 306 15.35 4.80 17.95
CA LEU A 306 15.47 5.69 16.78
C LEU A 306 14.68 6.99 16.99
N GLY A 307 15.32 8.13 16.75
CA GLY A 307 14.67 9.44 16.76
C GLY A 307 13.96 9.71 15.43
N VAL A 308 12.69 10.09 15.49
CA VAL A 308 11.88 10.45 14.31
C VAL A 308 11.09 11.73 14.59
N TRP A 309 10.70 12.41 13.52
CA TRP A 309 9.68 13.44 13.55
C TRP A 309 8.35 12.79 13.28
N LEU A 310 7.38 12.97 14.17
CA LEU A 310 6.07 12.33 14.13
C LEU A 310 4.95 13.36 14.16
N GLN A 311 3.97 13.16 13.27
CA GLN A 311 2.72 13.89 13.19
C GLN A 311 1.58 12.87 13.32
N ALA A 312 0.57 13.18 14.13
CA ALA A 312 -0.60 12.33 14.30
C ALA A 312 -1.83 13.06 13.76
N ARG A 313 -2.71 12.37 13.03
CA ARG A 313 -3.97 12.92 12.54
C ARG A 313 -5.10 11.92 12.71
N LEU A 314 -6.24 12.37 13.22
CA LEU A 314 -7.43 11.53 13.32
C LEU A 314 -8.22 11.64 12.03
N GLN A 315 -8.38 10.53 11.33
CA GLN A 315 -9.06 10.52 10.04
C GLN A 315 -10.54 10.17 10.21
N GLY A 316 -11.40 11.16 10.05
CA GLY A 316 -12.84 10.97 10.13
C GLY A 316 -13.45 10.26 8.91
N HIS A 317 -14.67 9.73 9.08
CA HIS A 317 -15.42 9.01 8.04
C HIS A 317 -15.54 9.71 6.67
N ASP A 318 -15.37 11.03 6.57
CA ASP A 318 -15.45 11.76 5.29
C ASP A 318 -14.19 12.64 5.02
N GLY A 319 -13.01 12.24 5.53
CA GLY A 319 -11.79 13.07 5.45
C GLY A 319 -11.83 14.31 6.34
N VAL A 320 -12.80 14.38 7.26
CA VAL A 320 -12.93 15.43 8.25
C VAL A 320 -11.82 15.26 9.29
N ASP A 321 -11.00 16.29 9.45
CA ASP A 321 -9.96 16.34 10.47
C ASP A 321 -10.59 16.63 11.83
N PHE A 322 -10.52 15.64 12.73
CA PHE A 322 -11.01 15.75 14.10
C PHE A 322 -9.91 16.18 15.09
N SER A 323 -8.76 16.66 14.59
CA SER A 323 -7.62 17.20 15.38
C SER A 323 -8.03 18.15 16.50
N HIS A 324 -9.13 18.91 16.32
CA HIS A 324 -9.63 19.90 17.26
C HIS A 324 -10.80 19.43 18.16
N ALA A 325 -11.35 18.23 17.96
CA ALA A 325 -12.55 17.78 18.69
C ALA A 325 -12.26 17.14 20.06
N VAL A 326 -10.98 16.90 20.41
CA VAL A 326 -10.61 16.24 21.67
C VAL A 326 -10.17 17.28 22.71
N GLY A 327 -11.15 17.93 23.33
CA GLY A 327 -10.95 18.80 24.49
C GLY A 327 -10.88 18.02 25.81
N LEU A 328 -9.76 17.37 26.11
CA LEU A 328 -9.40 17.11 27.51
C LEU A 328 -8.92 18.44 28.12
N THR A 329 -9.61 18.88 29.17
CA THR A 329 -9.27 20.02 30.03
C THR A 329 -7.80 19.94 30.47
N PRO A 330 -7.06 21.05 30.51
CA PRO A 330 -5.71 21.05 31.08
C PRO A 330 -5.79 20.62 32.55
N ALA A 331 -5.03 19.61 32.94
CA ALA A 331 -4.79 19.34 34.35
C ALA A 331 -4.02 20.55 34.92
N GLU A 332 -4.66 21.29 35.81
CA GLU A 332 -4.00 22.34 36.59
C GLU A 332 -2.83 21.72 37.39
N PRO A 333 -1.68 22.40 37.48
CA PRO A 333 -0.59 21.95 38.33
C PRO A 333 -1.03 22.04 39.79
N LYS A 334 -1.36 20.89 40.39
CA LYS A 334 -1.51 20.79 41.83
C LYS A 334 -0.15 21.00 42.50
N THR A 335 0.03 22.18 43.05
CA THR A 335 1.01 22.45 44.10
C THR A 335 0.50 21.76 45.37
N GLU A 336 0.96 20.55 45.66
CA GLU A 336 0.73 19.91 46.96
C GLU A 336 2.06 19.91 47.74
N ALA A 337 2.08 20.80 48.73
CA ALA A 337 3.02 20.81 49.83
C ALA A 337 2.93 19.48 50.59
N ALA A 338 4.10 19.01 51.04
CA ALA A 338 4.24 17.82 51.84
C ALA A 338 3.52 17.96 53.19
N GLU A 339 2.65 17.01 53.52
CA GLU A 339 2.40 16.62 54.90
C GLU A 339 1.87 15.18 54.96
N SER A 340 2.17 14.54 56.09
CA SER A 340 2.37 13.11 56.32
C SER A 340 1.12 12.22 56.38
N THR A 341 1.34 10.96 55.98
CA THR A 341 0.47 9.77 56.10
C THR A 341 -0.02 9.49 57.54
N PRO A 342 -1.12 8.73 57.74
CA PRO A 342 -0.95 7.27 57.86
C PRO A 342 -2.07 6.38 57.26
N GLN A 343 -1.61 5.42 56.44
CA GLN A 343 -2.02 4.03 56.27
C GLN A 343 -3.43 3.56 56.72
N GLN A 344 -4.27 3.20 55.75
CA GLN A 344 -5.39 2.24 55.94
C GLN A 344 -5.51 1.26 54.76
N THR A 345 -5.38 -0.02 55.11
CA THR A 345 -5.95 -1.27 54.57
C THR A 345 -6.39 -1.34 53.10
N ILE A 346 -5.74 -2.27 52.38
CA ILE A 346 -6.09 -2.78 51.05
C ILE A 346 -7.35 -3.64 51.15
N ASP A 347 -8.40 -3.26 50.43
CA ASP A 347 -9.49 -4.17 50.06
C ASP A 347 -9.62 -4.15 48.53
N ALA A 348 -9.80 -5.32 47.93
CA ALA A 348 -9.72 -5.53 46.48
C ALA A 348 -11.01 -5.12 45.77
N PRO A 349 -10.98 -4.33 44.67
CA PRO A 349 -12.18 -4.08 43.88
C PRO A 349 -12.33 -5.10 42.73
N GLN A 350 -13.52 -5.70 42.67
CA GLN A 350 -14.07 -6.45 41.55
C GLN A 350 -14.22 -5.56 40.28
N PRO A 351 -14.23 -6.15 39.06
CA PRO A 351 -14.23 -5.38 37.81
C PRO A 351 -15.61 -4.74 37.56
N ALA A 352 -15.68 -3.41 37.68
CA ALA A 352 -16.80 -2.62 37.20
C ALA A 352 -16.63 -2.34 35.70
N SER A 353 -17.70 -2.56 34.94
CA SER A 353 -17.81 -2.36 33.50
C SER A 353 -17.51 -0.92 33.10
N ASP A 354 -16.34 -0.69 32.50
CA ASP A 354 -15.92 0.61 32.00
C ASP A 354 -16.59 0.91 30.64
N ARG A 355 -17.85 1.33 30.67
CA ARG A 355 -18.59 1.78 29.47
C ARG A 355 -18.18 3.19 29.02
N ASP A 356 -17.42 3.92 29.85
CA ASP A 356 -16.97 5.29 29.58
C ASP A 356 -15.57 5.36 28.96
N GLY A 357 -14.76 4.30 29.04
CA GLY A 357 -13.43 4.21 28.42
C GLY A 357 -13.42 4.14 26.88
N THR A 358 -14.57 4.02 26.21
CA THR A 358 -14.63 3.89 24.74
C THR A 358 -14.62 5.27 24.04
N LEU A 359 -14.07 5.37 22.82
CA LEU A 359 -14.16 6.60 22.00
C LEU A 359 -15.60 7.10 21.83
N ARG A 360 -16.57 6.17 21.80
CA ARG A 360 -18.00 6.50 21.74
C ARG A 360 -18.54 7.07 23.05
N GLY A 361 -18.10 6.56 24.19
CA GLY A 361 -18.45 7.11 25.52
C GLY A 361 -17.96 8.54 25.68
N HIS A 362 -16.72 8.81 25.29
CA HIS A 362 -16.12 10.14 25.32
C HIS A 362 -16.78 11.13 24.33
N SER A 363 -17.07 10.69 23.10
CA SER A 363 -17.77 11.52 22.11
C SER A 363 -19.19 11.88 22.56
N ARG A 364 -19.90 10.93 23.19
CA ARG A 364 -21.23 11.18 23.79
C ARG A 364 -21.17 12.25 24.87
N LYS A 365 -20.27 12.10 25.84
CA LYS A 365 -20.12 13.03 26.96
C LYS A 365 -19.80 14.45 26.49
N LEU A 366 -18.93 14.58 25.49
CA LEU A 366 -18.59 15.87 24.89
C LEU A 366 -19.80 16.57 24.23
N ILE A 367 -20.64 15.81 23.53
CA ILE A 367 -21.86 16.33 22.91
C ILE A 367 -22.86 16.79 23.98
N GLU A 368 -23.05 15.98 25.03
CA GLU A 368 -23.95 16.28 26.15
C GLU A 368 -23.48 17.53 26.92
N ASP A 369 -22.20 17.60 27.29
CA ASP A 369 -21.60 18.73 28.02
C ASP A 369 -21.67 20.02 27.19
N THR A 370 -21.38 19.95 25.89
CA THR A 370 -21.42 21.12 25.01
C THR A 370 -22.85 21.63 24.78
N LEU A 371 -23.82 20.72 24.68
CA LEU A 371 -25.24 21.09 24.62
C LEU A 371 -25.70 21.71 25.93
N ALA A 372 -25.32 21.15 27.08
CA ALA A 372 -25.64 21.71 28.39
C ALA A 372 -25.08 23.13 28.56
N LEU A 373 -23.81 23.33 28.15
CA LEU A 373 -23.14 24.63 28.21
C LEU A 373 -23.81 25.71 27.33
N HIS A 374 -24.47 25.28 26.25
CA HIS A 374 -25.20 26.16 25.32
C HIS A 374 -26.72 26.13 25.52
N GLY A 375 -27.21 25.65 26.68
CA GLY A 375 -28.63 25.62 27.01
C GLY A 375 -29.49 24.81 26.03
N GLY A 376 -28.92 23.77 25.42
CA GLY A 376 -29.57 22.94 24.40
C GLY A 376 -29.58 23.55 22.99
N ASN A 377 -28.89 24.68 22.76
CA ASN A 377 -28.84 25.30 21.43
C ASN A 377 -27.93 24.52 20.46
N ILE A 378 -28.54 23.63 19.70
CA ILE A 378 -27.90 22.73 18.72
C ILE A 378 -27.04 23.49 17.71
N SER A 379 -27.44 24.71 17.29
CA SER A 379 -26.67 25.46 16.29
C SER A 379 -25.40 26.09 16.86
N HIS A 380 -25.39 26.43 18.15
CA HIS A 380 -24.20 26.90 18.84
C HIS A 380 -23.29 25.74 19.25
N ALA A 381 -23.86 24.67 19.78
CA ALA A 381 -23.11 23.46 20.11
C ALA A 381 -22.41 22.87 18.87
N ALA A 382 -23.10 22.79 17.72
CA ALA A 382 -22.51 22.35 16.47
C ALA A 382 -21.37 23.27 15.98
N ARG A 383 -21.52 24.60 16.15
CA ARG A 383 -20.47 25.57 15.82
C ARG A 383 -19.24 25.41 16.72
N GLN A 384 -19.44 25.20 18.02
CA GLN A 384 -18.34 25.02 18.97
C GLN A 384 -17.63 23.67 18.79
N LEU A 385 -18.38 22.62 18.45
CA LEU A 385 -17.84 21.31 18.12
C LEU A 385 -17.27 21.23 16.70
N HIS A 386 -17.34 22.32 15.92
CA HIS A 386 -16.93 22.38 14.52
C HIS A 386 -17.53 21.27 13.63
N VAL A 387 -18.76 20.84 13.93
CA VAL A 387 -19.51 19.85 13.15
C VAL A 387 -20.72 20.48 12.49
N SER A 388 -21.21 19.87 11.40
CA SER A 388 -22.48 20.31 10.80
C SER A 388 -23.64 20.05 11.77
N ARG A 389 -24.68 20.89 11.73
CA ARG A 389 -25.92 20.67 12.49
C ARG A 389 -26.52 19.29 12.20
N GLY A 390 -26.47 18.85 10.94
CA GLY A 390 -26.97 17.54 10.52
C GLY A 390 -26.18 16.36 11.11
N THR A 391 -24.89 16.55 11.40
CA THR A 391 -24.07 15.55 12.10
C THR A 391 -24.49 15.43 13.57
N LEU A 392 -24.70 16.56 14.25
CA LEU A 392 -25.15 16.57 15.65
C LEU A 392 -26.55 15.97 15.81
N TYR A 393 -27.47 16.26 14.88
CA TYR A 393 -28.81 15.67 14.88
C TYR A 393 -28.82 14.16 14.68
N ARG A 394 -28.00 13.62 13.77
CA ARG A 394 -27.88 12.17 13.56
C ARG A 394 -27.35 11.45 14.80
N HIS A 395 -26.39 12.06 15.48
CA HIS A 395 -25.82 11.52 16.70
C HIS A 395 -26.83 11.51 17.86
N LEU A 396 -27.59 12.60 18.05
CA LEU A 396 -28.66 12.69 19.05
C LEU A 396 -29.82 11.73 18.78
N LYS A 397 -30.18 11.53 17.50
CA LYS A 397 -31.21 10.58 17.10
C LYS A 397 -30.79 9.14 17.41
N GLY A 398 -29.55 8.79 17.09
CA GLY A 398 -28.98 7.47 17.40
C GLY A 398 -28.78 7.19 18.89
N LEU A 399 -28.83 8.22 19.76
CA LEU A 399 -28.87 8.08 21.22
C LEU A 399 -30.29 7.80 21.72
N ARG A 400 -31.28 8.58 21.25
CA ARG A 400 -32.70 8.41 21.63
C ARG A 400 -33.29 7.07 21.21
N GLU A 401 -32.83 6.50 20.11
CA GLU A 401 -33.27 5.18 19.63
C GLU A 401 -32.69 4.02 20.45
N ARG A 402 -31.64 4.24 21.26
CA ARG A 402 -30.99 3.20 22.09
C ARG A 402 -31.37 3.24 23.55
N ASP A 403 -31.79 4.39 24.06
CA ASP A 403 -32.33 4.51 25.43
C ASP A 403 -33.80 4.03 25.51
N ALA A 404 -34.39 3.63 24.37
CA ALA A 404 -35.74 3.09 24.23
C ALA A 404 -35.80 1.56 24.08
N ASP A 405 -34.64 0.90 23.96
CA ASP A 405 -34.43 -0.56 24.05
C ASP A 405 -33.82 -0.91 25.42
#